data_AF-A0A8J7R1J2-F1
#
_entry.id   AF-A0A8J7R1J2-F1
#
_cell.length_a   1.000
_cell.length_b   1.000
_cell.length_c   1.000
_cell.angle_alpha   90.00
_cell.angle_beta   90.00
_cell.angle_gamma   90.00
#
_symmetry.space_group_name_H-M   'P 1'
#
loop_
_entity.id
_entity.type
_entity.pdbx_description
1 polymer ?
#
loop_
_entity_poly.entity_id
_entity_poly.type
_entity_poly.pdbx_seq_one_letter_code
_entity_poly.pdbx_strand_id
1 'polypeptide(L)'
;MASITVRVHEKLRREMRKLRHVNRSEVVRRFIEERAKLERAARGRNRAEIMEASRMVDDLYGEIKKRYGAVRYDSALTVRPWRDARYGASSRTRR
;
A
#
# COMPACT_ATOMS: atom_id res chain seq x y z
N MET A 1 -7.96 22.12 -24.38
CA MET A 1 -7.20 20.88 -24.60
C MET A 1 -5.72 21.20 -24.41
N ALA A 2 -4.97 20.37 -23.67
CA ALA A 2 -3.53 20.54 -23.53
C ALA A 2 -2.80 19.58 -24.46
N SER A 3 -1.77 20.06 -25.17
CA SER A 3 -0.86 19.22 -25.95
C SER A 3 0.34 18.83 -25.08
N ILE A 4 0.75 17.56 -25.16
CA ILE A 4 1.91 17.05 -24.43
C ILE A 4 2.89 16.47 -25.45
N THR A 5 4.14 16.93 -25.41
CA THR A 5 5.23 16.38 -26.22
C THR A 5 6.10 15.48 -25.35
N VAL A 6 6.13 14.19 -25.67
CA VAL A 6 6.90 13.19 -24.92
C VAL A 6 8.12 12.77 -25.72
N ARG A 7 9.30 12.79 -25.10
CA ARG A 7 10.51 12.21 -25.69
C ARG A 7 10.52 10.71 -25.44
N VAL A 8 10.59 9.93 -26.51
CA VAL A 8 10.67 8.47 -26.48
C VAL A 8 11.93 8.00 -27.19
N HIS A 9 12.49 6.91 -26.70
CA HIS A 9 13.69 6.31 -27.29
C HIS A 9 13.42 5.88 -28.74
N GLU A 10 14.40 6.04 -29.62
CA GLU A 10 14.24 5.82 -31.06
C GLU A 10 13.84 4.37 -31.39
N LYS A 11 14.31 3.40 -30.60
CA LYS A 11 13.89 1.99 -30.71
C LYS A 11 12.37 1.82 -30.54
N LEU A 12 11.81 2.39 -29.48
CA LEU A 12 10.36 2.34 -29.19
C LEU A 12 9.57 3.07 -30.27
N ARG A 13 10.09 4.21 -30.76
CA ARG A 13 9.48 4.96 -31.86
C ARG A 13 9.36 4.11 -33.12
N ARG A 14 10.38 3.31 -33.46
CA ARG A 14 10.36 2.41 -34.63
C ARG A 14 9.35 1.28 -34.45
N GLU A 15 9.28 0.69 -33.26
CA GLU A 15 8.30 -0.36 -32.94
C GLU A 15 6.86 0.20 -33.04
N MET A 16 6.61 1.36 -32.45
CA MET A 16 5.32 2.05 -32.55
C MET A 16 4.97 2.50 -33.99
N ARG A 17 5.96 2.70 -34.87
CA ARG A 17 5.73 2.97 -36.31
C ARG A 17 5.21 1.76 -37.07
N LYS A 18 5.60 0.54 -36.67
CA LYS A 18 5.11 -0.71 -37.29
C LYS A 18 3.64 -0.96 -36.98
N LEU A 19 3.18 -0.53 -35.80
CA LEU A 19 1.81 -0.69 -35.32
C LEU A 19 0.92 0.48 -35.78
N ARG A 20 0.63 0.56 -37.09
CA ARG A 20 -0.14 1.67 -37.69
C ARG A 20 -1.62 1.70 -37.30
N HIS A 21 -2.19 0.55 -36.94
CA HIS A 21 -3.58 0.42 -36.53
C HIS A 21 -3.82 0.90 -35.09
N VAL A 22 -2.77 1.17 -34.31
CA VAL A 22 -2.87 1.57 -32.90
C VAL A 22 -2.91 3.09 -32.77
N ASN A 23 -3.95 3.61 -32.13
CA ASN A 23 -4.03 5.03 -31.79
C ASN A 23 -3.08 5.38 -30.64
N ARG A 24 -1.95 5.99 -30.98
CA ARG A 24 -0.89 6.33 -30.02
C ARG A 24 -1.35 7.33 -28.96
N SER A 25 -2.19 8.29 -29.34
CA SER A 25 -2.70 9.30 -28.40
C SER A 25 -3.62 8.67 -27.37
N GLU A 26 -4.41 7.67 -27.78
CA GLU A 26 -5.26 6.92 -26.86
C GLU A 26 -4.43 6.06 -25.89
N VAL A 27 -3.41 5.37 -26.38
CA VAL A 27 -2.50 4.57 -25.55
C VAL A 27 -1.83 5.43 -24.49
N VAL A 28 -1.26 6.58 -24.88
CA VAL A 28 -0.62 7.51 -23.94
C VAL A 28 -1.63 8.05 -22.93
N ARG A 29 -2.84 8.39 -23.37
CA ARG A 29 -3.91 8.88 -22.48
C ARG A 29 -4.29 7.83 -21.44
N ARG A 30 -4.59 6.60 -21.86
CA ARG A 30 -4.95 5.50 -20.95
C ARG A 30 -3.83 5.21 -19.95
N PHE A 31 -2.58 5.15 -20.43
CA PHE A 31 -1.43 4.91 -19.56
C PHE A 31 -1.28 6.00 -18.48
N ILE A 32 -1.42 7.28 -18.86
CA ILE A 32 -1.35 8.39 -17.91
C ILE A 32 -2.52 8.32 -16.91
N GLU A 33 -3.74 8.04 -17.36
CA GLU A 33 -4.92 7.93 -16.50
C GLU A 33 -4.81 6.77 -15.51
N GLU A 34 -4.39 5.59 -15.97
CA GLU A 34 -4.17 4.42 -15.12
C GLU A 34 -3.06 4.69 -14.12
N ARG A 35 -1.93 5.26 -14.55
CA ARG A 35 -0.84 5.59 -13.64
C ARG A 35 -1.25 6.65 -12.62
N ALA A 36 -2.04 7.64 -13.01
CA ALA A 36 -2.58 8.64 -12.10
C ALA A 36 -3.57 8.01 -11.10
N LYS A 37 -4.41 7.07 -11.52
CA LYS A 37 -5.31 6.32 -10.62
C LYS A 37 -4.53 5.48 -9.63
N LEU A 38 -3.52 4.74 -10.08
CA LEU A 38 -2.66 3.94 -9.20
C LEU A 38 -1.91 4.80 -8.20
N GLU A 39 -1.34 5.92 -8.65
CA GLU A 39 -0.62 6.85 -7.79
C GLU A 39 -1.56 7.53 -6.79
N ARG A 40 -2.79 7.88 -7.21
CA ARG A 40 -3.84 8.39 -6.31
C ARG A 40 -4.34 7.33 -5.34
N ALA A 41 -4.45 6.06 -5.74
CA ALA A 41 -4.83 4.97 -4.85
C ALA A 41 -3.71 4.66 -3.84
N ALA A 42 -2.45 4.71 -4.27
CA ALA A 42 -1.28 4.57 -3.40
C ALA A 42 -1.16 5.74 -2.41
N ARG A 43 -1.47 6.97 -2.85
CA ARG A 43 -1.57 8.16 -1.99
C ARG A 43 -2.88 8.24 -1.20
N GLY A 44 -3.89 7.48 -1.61
CA GLY A 44 -5.28 7.50 -1.14
C GLY A 44 -5.51 6.71 0.14
N ARG A 45 -4.47 6.08 0.71
CA ARG A 45 -4.44 5.88 2.15
C ARG A 45 -4.18 7.24 2.77
N ASN A 46 -5.27 7.98 2.96
CA ASN A 46 -5.29 9.35 3.46
C ASN A 46 -4.37 9.44 4.68
N ARG A 47 -3.17 9.97 4.47
CA ARG A 47 -2.17 10.07 5.55
C ARG A 47 -2.74 10.84 6.74
N ALA A 48 -3.63 11.79 6.46
CA ALA A 48 -4.43 12.50 7.44
C ALA A 48 -5.36 11.55 8.23
N GLU A 49 -6.17 10.72 7.58
CA GLU A 49 -7.07 9.76 8.27
C GLU A 49 -6.27 8.71 9.05
N ILE A 50 -5.14 8.23 8.53
CA ILE A 50 -4.26 7.33 9.27
C ILE A 50 -3.68 8.02 10.51
N MET A 51 -3.28 9.28 10.38
CA MET A 51 -2.79 10.07 11.52
C MET A 51 -3.89 10.35 12.54
N GLU A 52 -5.12 10.63 12.10
CA GLU A 52 -6.28 10.80 12.99
C GLU A 52 -6.63 9.50 13.70
N ALA A 53 -6.69 8.38 12.98
CA ALA A 53 -6.92 7.08 13.57
C ALA A 53 -5.83 6.71 14.58
N SER A 54 -4.56 6.98 14.25
CA SER A 54 -3.44 6.78 15.19
C SER A 54 -3.58 7.63 16.44
N ARG A 55 -3.92 8.93 16.29
CA ARG A 55 -4.18 9.82 17.43
C ARG A 55 -5.30 9.32 18.32
N MET A 56 -6.43 8.93 17.75
CA MET A 56 -7.56 8.41 18.53
C MET A 56 -7.18 7.16 19.35
N VAL A 57 -6.36 6.27 18.77
CA VAL A 57 -5.87 5.08 19.47
C VAL A 57 -4.93 5.46 20.60
N ASP A 58 -4.02 6.40 20.38
CA ASP A 58 -3.07 6.87 21.38
C ASP A 58 -3.78 7.58 22.55
N ASP A 59 -4.79 8.41 22.25
CA ASP A 59 -5.60 9.12 23.25
C ASP A 59 -6.39 8.12 24.11
N LEU A 60 -7.05 7.15 23.49
CA LEU A 60 -7.77 6.09 24.20
C LEU A 60 -6.82 5.26 25.08
N TYR A 61 -5.63 4.93 24.57
CA TYR A 61 -4.61 4.22 25.35
C TYR A 61 -4.14 5.06 26.54
N GLY A 62 -3.97 6.38 26.36
CA GLY A 62 -3.65 7.33 27.41
C GLY A 62 -4.72 7.38 28.51
N GLU A 63 -5.99 7.42 28.15
CA GLU A 63 -7.11 7.39 29.09
C GLU A 63 -7.19 6.08 29.87
N ILE A 64 -7.06 4.94 29.19
CA ILE A 64 -7.04 3.62 29.83
C ILE A 64 -5.87 3.52 30.81
N LYS A 65 -4.68 3.98 30.41
CA LYS A 65 -3.48 3.99 31.26
C LYS A 65 -3.65 4.89 32.48
N LYS A 66 -4.31 6.05 32.35
CA LYS A 66 -4.62 6.94 33.49
C LYS A 66 -5.60 6.29 34.46
N ARG A 67 -6.62 5.60 33.94
CA ARG A 67 -7.72 5.05 34.74
C ARG A 67 -7.37 3.73 35.43
N TYR A 68 -6.61 2.87 34.77
CA TYR A 68 -6.29 1.52 35.25
C TYR A 68 -4.80 1.31 35.58
N GLY A 69 -3.99 2.36 35.44
CA GLY A 69 -2.54 2.27 35.58
C GLY A 69 -1.89 1.59 34.37
N ALA A 70 -0.56 1.47 34.41
CA ALA A 70 0.16 0.72 33.38
C ALA A 70 -0.14 -0.77 33.53
N VAL A 71 -1.05 -1.29 32.71
CA VAL A 71 -1.22 -2.73 32.56
C VAL A 71 0.09 -3.29 32.00
N ARG A 72 0.68 -4.30 32.67
CA ARG A 72 1.78 -5.10 32.11
C ARG A 72 1.24 -5.94 30.94
N TYR A 73 0.90 -5.27 29.85
CA TYR A 73 0.48 -5.90 28.62
C TYR A 73 1.70 -6.13 27.76
N ASP A 74 2.11 -7.39 27.65
CA ASP A 74 3.13 -7.82 26.71
C ASP A 74 2.44 -8.45 25.50
N SER A 75 2.43 -7.73 24.38
CA SER A 75 1.86 -8.21 23.12
C SER A 75 2.51 -9.50 22.65
N ALA A 76 3.78 -9.76 23.01
CA ALA A 76 4.45 -11.01 22.68
C ALA A 76 3.85 -12.20 23.45
N LEU A 77 3.44 -12.02 24.72
CA LEU A 77 2.79 -13.08 25.49
C LEU A 77 1.38 -13.39 24.96
N THR A 78 0.68 -12.40 24.39
CA THR A 78 -0.64 -12.61 23.76
C THR A 78 -0.53 -13.24 22.36
N VAL A 79 0.45 -12.83 21.56
CA VAL A 79 0.59 -13.28 20.17
C VAL A 79 1.24 -14.66 20.06
N ARG A 80 2.13 -15.03 20.99
CA ARG A 80 2.81 -16.34 21.00
C ARG A 80 1.84 -17.53 20.96
N PRO A 81 0.82 -17.63 21.84
CA PRO A 81 -0.15 -18.73 21.79
C PRO A 81 -0.88 -18.86 20.45
N TRP A 82 -1.24 -17.74 19.81
CA TRP A 82 -1.93 -17.75 18.52
C TRP A 82 -1.01 -18.17 17.38
N ARG A 83 0.24 -17.73 17.42
CA ARG A 83 1.27 -18.15 16.47
C ARG A 83 1.59 -19.62 16.63
N ASP A 84 1.74 -20.09 17.87
CA ASP A 84 2.05 -21.48 18.18
C ASP A 84 0.85 -22.40 17.86
N ALA A 85 -0.39 -21.93 18.02
CA ALA A 85 -1.57 -22.67 17.57
C ALA A 85 -1.67 -22.77 16.04
N ARG A 86 -1.23 -21.75 15.29
CA ARG A 86 -1.26 -21.76 13.81
C ARG A 86 -0.08 -22.47 13.16
N TYR A 87 1.11 -22.40 13.75
CA TYR A 87 2.36 -22.87 13.15
C TYR A 87 3.14 -23.89 14.02
N GLY A 88 2.69 -24.17 15.25
CA GLY A 88 3.36 -25.10 16.15
C GLY A 88 3.18 -26.58 15.78
N ALA A 89 2.18 -26.92 14.97
CA ALA A 89 2.04 -28.26 14.41
C ALA A 89 3.03 -28.53 13.27
N SER A 90 3.50 -27.50 12.56
CA SER A 90 4.37 -27.64 11.39
C SER A 90 5.87 -27.53 11.70
N SER A 91 6.27 -27.22 12.93
CA SER A 91 7.68 -27.15 13.35
C SER A 91 8.16 -28.33 14.20
N ARG A 92 7.31 -29.35 14.45
CA ARG A 92 7.73 -30.60 15.11
C ARG A 92 8.36 -31.55 14.09
N THR A 93 9.47 -31.12 13.48
CA THR A 93 10.35 -32.04 12.76
C THR A 93 10.95 -32.98 13.80
N ARG A 94 10.60 -34.27 13.71
CA ARG A 94 11.21 -35.37 14.48
C ARG A 94 12.74 -35.24 14.42
N ARG A 95 13.38 -35.19 15.58
CA ARG A 95 14.72 -35.74 15.78
C ARG A 95 14.56 -37.07 16.51
#